data_AF-A0A348XDN9-F1
#
_entry.id   AF-A0A348XDN9-F1
#
_cell.length_a   1.000
_cell.length_b   1.000
_cell.length_c   1.000
_cell.angle_alpha   90.00
_cell.angle_beta   90.00
_cell.angle_gamma   90.00
#
_symmetry.space_group_name_H-M   'P 1'
#
loop_
_entity.id
_entity.type
_entity.pdbx_description
1 polymer ?
#
loop_
_entity_poly.entity_id
_entity_poly.type
_entity_poly.pdbx_seq_one_letter_code
_entity_poly.pdbx_strand_id
1 'polypeptide(L)'
;MPLSPPVPTLAPTLEQLIPGALLHLPGIGPVREQRLRDAGLDSWAAIQSTASWPLAETLHAPICAVIAQNQHDLECDRLLPLCQTLRPIDHWRILAEHFPRAAWFDIETTGLDRDSAIAMIACYHQGELHYFYEHENLDDFLELLAEIKLLVSFNGASFDVPRVLDYFHIPELPCAHLDLRWLCYHQAHRGGLKAIARTMGIHRPEDIESLAGDDAIRLWKAWRRTSDPAFKTLLTRYCAADVVLLPLVTECALREKEIFLECLAAPDLWSLLPAHAPVPEFHEEYPSAASSLSVTASRRSRLKFFR
;
A
#
# COMPACT_ATOMS: atom_id res chain seq x y z
N MET A 1 9.79 -38.82 -36.25
CA MET A 1 8.61 -38.07 -35.75
C MET A 1 9.09 -36.69 -35.36
N PRO A 2 8.51 -35.60 -35.89
CA PRO A 2 8.85 -34.29 -35.39
C PRO A 2 8.27 -34.13 -33.98
N LEU A 3 9.12 -33.72 -33.04
CA LEU A 3 8.72 -33.35 -31.70
C LEU A 3 7.74 -32.18 -31.82
N SER A 4 6.54 -32.33 -31.25
CA SER A 4 5.58 -31.24 -31.13
C SER A 4 6.25 -30.07 -30.40
N PRO A 5 6.06 -28.82 -30.86
CA PRO A 5 6.56 -27.67 -30.12
C PRO A 5 5.89 -27.61 -28.74
N PRO A 6 6.59 -27.11 -27.70
CA PRO A 6 5.98 -26.88 -26.41
C PRO A 6 4.76 -25.97 -26.60
N VAL A 7 3.63 -26.37 -26.00
CA VAL A 7 2.42 -25.55 -25.94
C VAL A 7 2.81 -24.27 -25.19
N PRO A 8 2.60 -23.07 -25.77
CA PRO A 8 2.88 -21.84 -25.05
C PRO A 8 1.94 -21.80 -23.84
N THR A 9 2.52 -21.80 -22.65
CA THR A 9 1.79 -21.46 -21.42
C THR A 9 1.35 -20.01 -21.61
N LEU A 10 0.07 -19.81 -21.91
CA LEU A 10 -0.52 -18.47 -21.98
C LEU A 10 -0.24 -17.79 -20.64
N ALA A 11 0.36 -16.60 -20.67
CA ALA A 11 0.49 -15.80 -19.46
C ALA A 11 -0.92 -15.67 -18.83
N PRO A 12 -1.06 -15.87 -17.50
CA PRO A 12 -2.36 -15.75 -16.86
C PRO A 12 -2.93 -14.36 -17.18
N THR A 13 -4.17 -14.32 -17.67
CA THR A 13 -4.91 -13.06 -17.77
C THR A 13 -5.05 -12.48 -16.36
N LEU A 14 -4.95 -11.15 -16.21
CA LEU A 14 -4.95 -10.49 -14.90
C LEU A 14 -6.10 -10.98 -14.01
N GLU A 15 -7.29 -11.23 -14.57
CA GLU A 15 -8.51 -11.73 -13.91
C GLU A 15 -8.42 -13.14 -13.26
N GLN A 16 -7.25 -13.77 -13.23
CA GLN A 16 -7.06 -15.13 -12.67
C GLN A 16 -5.99 -15.20 -11.57
N LEU A 17 -5.48 -14.06 -11.09
CA LEU A 17 -4.42 -14.03 -10.09
C LEU A 17 -4.94 -14.36 -8.69
N ILE A 18 -6.07 -13.79 -8.25
CA ILE A 18 -6.70 -14.01 -6.94
C ILE A 18 -7.05 -15.49 -6.76
N PRO A 19 -7.70 -16.17 -7.71
CA PRO A 19 -7.96 -17.61 -7.63
C PRO A 19 -6.70 -18.49 -7.46
N GLY A 20 -5.51 -17.96 -7.79
CA GLY A 20 -4.24 -18.64 -7.57
C GLY A 20 -3.70 -18.58 -6.14
N ALA A 21 -4.36 -17.85 -5.23
CA ALA A 21 -4.01 -17.79 -3.81
C ALA A 21 -4.50 -19.05 -3.09
N LEU A 22 -3.59 -19.88 -2.57
CA LEU A 22 -3.95 -21.17 -1.96
C LEU A 22 -3.58 -21.26 -0.48
N LEU A 23 -2.68 -20.40 0.02
CA LEU A 23 -2.13 -20.48 1.38
C LEU A 23 -3.12 -20.14 2.49
N HIS A 24 -4.25 -19.52 2.15
CA HIS A 24 -5.32 -19.23 3.11
C HIS A 24 -6.25 -20.44 3.34
N LEU A 25 -6.19 -21.44 2.46
CA LEU A 25 -7.12 -22.57 2.50
C LEU A 25 -6.87 -23.45 3.74
N PRO A 26 -7.93 -24.02 4.34
CA PRO A 26 -7.82 -24.82 5.56
C PRO A 26 -6.79 -25.94 5.44
N GLY A 27 -5.81 -25.93 6.35
CA GLY A 27 -4.76 -26.95 6.39
C GLY A 27 -3.76 -26.87 5.22
N ILE A 28 -3.77 -25.83 4.41
CA ILE A 28 -2.77 -25.60 3.36
C ILE A 28 -1.65 -24.70 3.89
N GLY A 29 -0.44 -25.24 3.90
CA GLY A 29 0.80 -24.47 4.07
C GLY A 29 1.71 -24.66 2.86
N PRO A 30 2.90 -24.06 2.84
CA PRO A 30 3.76 -24.01 1.64
C PRO A 30 4.04 -25.38 1.00
N VAL A 31 4.26 -26.41 1.81
CA VAL A 31 4.49 -27.78 1.32
C VAL A 31 3.25 -28.37 0.63
N ARG A 32 2.06 -28.15 1.18
CA ARG A 32 0.80 -28.67 0.61
C ARG A 32 0.35 -27.85 -0.59
N GLU A 33 0.59 -26.54 -0.57
CA GLU A 33 0.40 -25.69 -1.74
C GLU A 33 1.26 -26.17 -2.91
N GLN A 34 2.56 -26.41 -2.69
CA GLN A 34 3.43 -26.91 -3.76
C GLN A 34 2.93 -28.25 -4.30
N ARG A 35 2.48 -29.17 -3.43
CA ARG A 35 1.88 -30.44 -3.87
C ARG A 35 0.63 -30.27 -4.72
N LEU A 36 -0.21 -29.27 -4.42
CA LEU A 36 -1.36 -28.94 -5.26
C LEU A 36 -0.90 -28.42 -6.63
N ARG A 37 0.06 -27.48 -6.65
CA ARG A 37 0.63 -26.93 -7.89
C ARG A 37 1.32 -27.99 -8.76
N ASP A 38 2.09 -28.89 -8.16
CA ASP A 38 2.74 -30.02 -8.86
C ASP A 38 1.72 -30.98 -9.50
N ALA A 39 0.51 -31.04 -8.95
CA ALA A 39 -0.61 -31.82 -9.51
C ALA A 39 -1.46 -31.04 -10.53
N GLY A 40 -1.05 -29.82 -10.92
CA GLY A 40 -1.81 -28.95 -11.82
C GLY A 40 -3.03 -28.28 -11.16
N LEU A 41 -3.10 -28.26 -9.82
CA LEU A 41 -4.18 -27.65 -9.05
C LEU A 41 -3.72 -26.29 -8.50
N ASP A 42 -3.42 -25.37 -9.42
CA ASP A 42 -2.82 -24.06 -9.14
C ASP A 42 -3.84 -22.91 -8.94
N SER A 43 -5.13 -23.21 -9.09
CA SER A 43 -6.25 -22.28 -8.96
C SER A 43 -7.45 -22.89 -8.25
N TRP A 44 -8.33 -22.03 -7.72
CA TRP A 44 -9.61 -22.42 -7.12
C TRP A 44 -10.47 -23.30 -8.03
N ALA A 45 -10.58 -22.93 -9.32
CA ALA A 45 -11.35 -23.69 -10.30
C ALA A 45 -10.76 -25.08 -10.59
N ALA A 46 -9.42 -25.17 -10.68
CA ALA A 46 -8.74 -26.46 -10.84
C ALA A 46 -8.99 -27.37 -9.63
N ILE A 47 -8.93 -26.82 -8.41
CA ILE A 47 -9.19 -27.57 -7.17
C ILE A 47 -10.65 -28.07 -7.11
N GLN A 48 -11.63 -27.24 -7.48
CA GLN A 48 -13.04 -27.66 -7.44
C GLN A 48 -13.42 -28.68 -8.50
N SER A 49 -12.73 -28.69 -9.64
CA SER A 49 -13.03 -29.60 -10.75
C SER A 49 -12.27 -30.93 -10.68
N THR A 50 -11.31 -31.07 -9.76
CA THR A 50 -10.49 -32.28 -9.69
C THR A 50 -11.21 -33.46 -9.04
N ALA A 51 -11.08 -34.63 -9.69
CA ALA A 51 -11.46 -35.92 -9.12
C ALA A 51 -10.30 -36.60 -8.37
N SER A 52 -9.06 -36.12 -8.54
CA SER A 52 -7.85 -36.72 -7.96
C SER A 52 -7.08 -35.69 -7.16
N TRP A 53 -7.10 -35.86 -5.84
CA TRP A 53 -6.46 -34.94 -4.90
C TRP A 53 -5.11 -35.47 -4.41
N PRO A 54 -4.05 -34.65 -4.36
CA PRO A 54 -2.77 -35.01 -3.75
C PRO A 54 -2.77 -34.85 -2.22
N LEU A 55 -3.95 -34.73 -1.60
CA LEU A 55 -4.18 -34.42 -0.18
C LEU A 55 -5.20 -35.37 0.45
N ALA A 56 -5.18 -35.48 1.78
CA ALA A 56 -6.12 -36.31 2.53
C ALA A 56 -7.59 -35.87 2.32
N GLU A 57 -8.50 -36.84 2.20
CA GLU A 57 -9.93 -36.62 1.94
C GLU A 57 -10.61 -35.72 2.98
N THR A 58 -10.14 -35.76 4.24
CA THR A 58 -10.65 -34.92 5.32
C THR A 58 -10.47 -33.40 5.08
N LEU A 59 -9.57 -33.01 4.16
CA LEU A 59 -9.33 -31.61 3.81
C LEU A 59 -10.21 -31.12 2.66
N HIS A 60 -10.79 -32.02 1.85
CA HIS A 60 -11.43 -31.63 0.58
C HIS A 60 -12.65 -30.74 0.82
N ALA A 61 -13.60 -31.18 1.65
CA ALA A 61 -14.82 -30.42 1.90
C ALA A 61 -14.58 -29.04 2.55
N PRO A 62 -13.74 -28.90 3.61
CA PRO A 62 -13.38 -27.58 4.16
C PRO A 62 -12.72 -26.65 3.13
N ILE A 63 -11.83 -27.18 2.28
CA ILE A 63 -11.19 -26.39 1.22
C ILE A 63 -12.23 -25.91 0.21
N CYS A 64 -13.06 -26.79 -0.31
CA CYS A 64 -14.10 -26.43 -1.28
C CYS A 64 -15.09 -25.40 -0.73
N ALA A 65 -15.43 -25.46 0.56
CA ALA A 65 -16.31 -24.49 1.20
C ALA A 65 -15.69 -23.08 1.25
N VAL A 66 -14.41 -22.97 1.63
CA VAL A 66 -13.70 -21.68 1.64
C VAL A 66 -13.54 -21.13 0.22
N ILE A 67 -13.22 -22.01 -0.75
CA ILE A 67 -13.13 -21.60 -2.16
C ILE A 67 -14.47 -21.05 -2.64
N ALA A 68 -15.58 -21.74 -2.40
CA ALA A 68 -16.90 -21.30 -2.84
C ALA A 68 -17.28 -19.93 -2.25
N GLN A 69 -16.96 -19.70 -0.96
CA GLN A 69 -17.18 -18.41 -0.33
C GLN A 69 -16.33 -17.30 -0.98
N ASN A 70 -15.04 -17.54 -1.18
CA ASN A 70 -14.14 -16.54 -1.77
C ASN A 70 -14.45 -16.28 -3.25
N GLN A 71 -14.91 -17.29 -4.00
CA GLN A 71 -15.42 -17.11 -5.35
C GLN A 71 -16.66 -16.22 -5.36
N HIS A 72 -17.61 -16.46 -4.46
CA HIS A 72 -18.78 -15.61 -4.32
C HIS A 72 -18.40 -14.16 -3.98
N ASP A 73 -17.46 -13.97 -3.04
CA ASP A 73 -16.98 -12.63 -2.68
C ASP A 73 -16.25 -11.96 -3.85
N LEU A 74 -15.48 -12.70 -4.65
CA LEU A 74 -14.83 -12.19 -5.86
C LEU A 74 -15.86 -11.80 -6.94
N GLU A 75 -16.85 -12.66 -7.22
CA GLU A 75 -17.92 -12.42 -8.19
C GLU A 75 -18.78 -11.20 -7.80
N CYS A 76 -18.96 -10.95 -6.51
CA CYS A 76 -19.66 -9.77 -5.98
C CYS A 76 -18.74 -8.56 -5.76
N ASP A 77 -17.48 -8.58 -6.22
CA ASP A 77 -16.50 -7.49 -6.07
C ASP A 77 -16.30 -7.05 -4.60
N ARG A 78 -16.40 -8.00 -3.67
CA ARG A 78 -16.26 -7.81 -2.22
C ARG A 78 -14.81 -7.99 -1.79
N LEU A 79 -14.03 -6.92 -1.89
CA LEU A 79 -12.59 -6.98 -1.62
C LEU A 79 -12.22 -7.05 -0.13
N LEU A 80 -13.05 -6.47 0.74
CA LEU A 80 -12.80 -6.45 2.18
C LEU A 80 -12.68 -7.87 2.78
N PRO A 81 -13.66 -8.78 2.59
CA PRO A 81 -13.54 -10.15 3.09
C PRO A 81 -12.38 -10.92 2.43
N LEU A 82 -12.07 -10.65 1.15
CA LEU A 82 -10.92 -11.24 0.48
C LEU A 82 -9.60 -10.80 1.13
N CYS A 83 -9.42 -9.51 1.41
CA CYS A 83 -8.22 -9.00 2.09
C CYS A 83 -8.05 -9.58 3.49
N GLN A 84 -9.15 -9.79 4.21
CA GLN A 84 -9.16 -10.39 5.56
C GLN A 84 -8.85 -11.89 5.54
N THR A 85 -9.26 -12.60 4.48
CA THR A 85 -9.12 -14.06 4.37
C THR A 85 -7.78 -14.46 3.76
N LEU A 86 -7.35 -13.78 2.69
CA LEU A 86 -6.09 -14.09 2.02
C LEU A 86 -4.90 -13.80 2.93
N ARG A 87 -3.83 -14.59 2.76
CA ARG A 87 -2.57 -14.38 3.46
C ARG A 87 -1.91 -13.09 2.93
N PRO A 88 -1.20 -12.32 3.76
CA PRO A 88 -0.51 -11.10 3.31
C PRO A 88 0.46 -11.30 2.13
N ILE A 89 1.05 -12.48 2.00
CA ILE A 89 1.92 -12.83 0.87
C ILE A 89 1.17 -12.97 -0.46
N ASP A 90 -0.15 -13.16 -0.44
CA ASP A 90 -1.01 -13.27 -1.62
C ASP A 90 -1.74 -11.95 -1.95
N HIS A 91 -1.63 -10.92 -1.11
CA HIS A 91 -2.32 -9.63 -1.33
C HIS A 91 -1.92 -8.92 -2.63
N TRP A 92 -0.73 -9.21 -3.18
CA TRP A 92 -0.33 -8.70 -4.48
C TRP A 92 -1.26 -9.13 -5.62
N ARG A 93 -1.95 -10.26 -5.47
CA ARG A 93 -2.92 -10.78 -6.46
C ARG A 93 -4.13 -9.87 -6.53
N ILE A 94 -4.65 -9.48 -5.36
CA ILE A 94 -5.73 -8.50 -5.24
C ILE A 94 -5.27 -7.18 -5.85
N LEU A 95 -4.09 -6.71 -5.43
CA LEU A 95 -3.55 -5.44 -5.89
C LEU A 95 -3.33 -5.41 -7.41
N ALA A 96 -2.84 -6.48 -8.01
CA ALA A 96 -2.62 -6.57 -9.45
C ALA A 96 -3.94 -6.53 -10.24
N GLU A 97 -4.96 -7.28 -9.81
CA GLU A 97 -6.28 -7.28 -10.45
C GLU A 97 -7.04 -5.96 -10.28
N HIS A 98 -6.84 -5.28 -9.15
CA HIS A 98 -7.58 -4.09 -8.78
C HIS A 98 -6.77 -2.81 -8.94
N PHE A 99 -5.56 -2.89 -9.48
CA PHE A 99 -4.63 -1.77 -9.61
C PHE A 99 -5.27 -0.51 -10.20
N PRO A 100 -5.99 -0.57 -11.34
CA PRO A 100 -6.57 0.64 -11.95
C PRO A 100 -7.68 1.29 -11.11
N ARG A 101 -8.26 0.54 -10.16
CA ARG A 101 -9.35 0.96 -9.28
C ARG A 101 -8.87 1.28 -7.86
N ALA A 102 -7.59 1.06 -7.57
CA ALA A 102 -7.02 1.32 -6.26
C ALA A 102 -6.92 2.83 -6.00
N ALA A 103 -7.24 3.22 -4.77
CA ALA A 103 -6.93 4.53 -4.23
C ALA A 103 -5.64 4.43 -3.41
N TRP A 104 -4.76 5.42 -3.54
CA TRP A 104 -3.44 5.43 -2.92
C TRP A 104 -3.38 6.60 -1.98
N PHE A 105 -3.08 6.40 -0.70
CA PHE A 105 -3.12 7.49 0.26
C PHE A 105 -1.96 7.45 1.25
N ASP A 106 -1.68 8.62 1.79
CA ASP A 106 -0.66 8.89 2.80
C ASP A 106 -1.16 10.04 3.68
N ILE A 107 -0.75 10.06 4.95
CA ILE A 107 -1.09 11.13 5.89
C ILE A 107 0.16 11.82 6.42
N GLU A 108 0.02 13.11 6.74
CA GLU A 108 0.98 13.81 7.57
C GLU A 108 0.35 14.23 8.89
N THR A 109 1.16 14.26 9.94
CA THR A 109 0.72 14.60 11.30
C THR A 109 1.32 15.92 11.77
N THR A 110 0.66 16.56 12.72
CA THR A 110 1.12 17.85 13.31
C THR A 110 2.39 17.70 14.17
N GLY A 111 2.81 16.47 14.45
CA GLY A 111 3.96 16.09 15.26
C GLY A 111 4.25 14.58 15.21
N LEU A 112 5.28 14.15 15.93
CA LEU A 112 5.72 12.75 15.99
C LEU A 112 5.04 11.94 17.10
N ASP A 113 4.32 12.61 18.00
CA ASP A 113 3.69 11.99 19.16
C ASP A 113 2.41 11.24 18.78
N ARG A 114 2.00 10.28 19.62
CA ARG A 114 0.76 9.52 19.40
C ARG A 114 -0.48 10.42 19.38
N ASP A 115 -0.46 11.49 20.16
CA ASP A 115 -1.59 12.42 20.28
C ASP A 115 -1.57 13.53 19.23
N SER A 116 -0.61 13.52 18.29
CA SER A 116 -0.58 14.49 17.21
C SER A 116 -1.78 14.30 16.26
N ALA A 117 -2.50 15.38 15.97
CA ALA A 117 -3.58 15.36 15.00
C ALA A 117 -3.06 15.08 13.57
N ILE A 118 -3.98 14.68 12.69
CA ILE A 118 -3.72 14.61 11.25
C ILE A 118 -3.65 16.04 10.71
N ALA A 119 -2.52 16.40 10.12
CA ALA A 119 -2.29 17.70 9.50
C ALA A 119 -2.86 17.74 8.08
N MET A 120 -2.57 16.70 7.29
CA MET A 120 -3.18 16.53 5.97
C MET A 120 -3.31 15.07 5.58
N ILE A 121 -4.19 14.81 4.62
CA ILE A 121 -4.29 13.56 3.88
C ILE A 121 -4.13 13.88 2.39
N ALA A 122 -3.30 13.12 1.70
CA ALA A 122 -3.28 13.10 0.24
C ALA A 122 -3.80 11.75 -0.25
N CYS A 123 -4.61 11.75 -1.31
CA CYS A 123 -5.16 10.54 -1.90
C CYS A 123 -5.15 10.65 -3.43
N TYR A 124 -4.56 9.68 -4.12
CA TYR A 124 -4.66 9.51 -5.56
C TYR A 124 -5.78 8.52 -5.86
N HIS A 125 -6.84 8.97 -6.52
CA HIS A 125 -8.00 8.14 -6.88
C HIS A 125 -8.49 8.52 -8.28
N GLN A 126 -8.77 7.52 -9.13
CA GLN A 126 -9.34 7.70 -10.47
C GLN A 126 -8.64 8.74 -11.36
N GLY A 127 -7.31 8.86 -11.25
CA GLY A 127 -6.53 9.78 -12.07
C GLY A 127 -6.34 11.18 -11.47
N GLU A 128 -6.91 11.46 -10.29
CA GLU A 128 -6.83 12.76 -9.63
C GLU A 128 -6.16 12.66 -8.25
N LEU A 129 -5.43 13.71 -7.87
CA LEU A 129 -4.88 13.88 -6.52
C LEU A 129 -5.82 14.78 -5.70
N HIS A 130 -6.32 14.24 -4.61
CA HIS A 130 -7.15 14.93 -3.62
C HIS A 130 -6.32 15.28 -2.39
N TYR A 131 -6.60 16.44 -1.81
CA TYR A 131 -5.89 16.94 -0.63
C TYR A 131 -6.87 17.43 0.42
N PHE A 132 -6.66 17.01 1.66
CA PHE A 132 -7.52 17.33 2.79
C PHE A 132 -6.65 17.87 3.93
N TYR A 133 -6.97 19.05 4.46
CA TYR A 133 -6.15 19.74 5.47
C TYR A 133 -6.92 19.96 6.76
N GLU A 134 -6.22 19.82 7.90
CA GLU A 134 -6.76 20.17 9.21
C GLU A 134 -7.29 21.62 9.21
N HIS A 135 -8.48 21.81 9.76
CA HIS A 135 -9.21 23.09 9.82
C HIS A 135 -9.62 23.69 8.48
N GLU A 136 -9.55 22.94 7.37
CA GLU A 136 -10.12 23.37 6.08
C GLU A 136 -11.21 22.40 5.63
N ASN A 137 -10.81 21.20 5.23
CA ASN A 137 -11.66 20.24 4.54
C ASN A 137 -11.34 18.79 4.93
N LEU A 138 -10.73 18.57 6.09
CA LEU A 138 -10.27 17.24 6.49
C LEU A 138 -11.40 16.19 6.53
N ASP A 139 -12.60 16.61 6.94
CA ASP A 139 -13.79 15.76 7.05
C ASP A 139 -14.34 15.32 5.68
N ASP A 140 -14.07 16.08 4.61
CA ASP A 140 -14.47 15.73 3.24
C ASP A 140 -13.77 14.44 2.76
N PHE A 141 -12.68 14.03 3.42
CA PHE A 141 -12.04 12.74 3.13
C PHE A 141 -13.00 11.56 3.36
N LEU A 142 -13.95 11.67 4.29
CA LEU A 142 -14.92 10.60 4.53
C LEU A 142 -15.85 10.37 3.34
N GLU A 143 -16.15 11.41 2.56
CA GLU A 143 -16.95 11.30 1.34
C GLU A 143 -16.18 10.50 0.28
N LEU A 144 -14.91 10.87 0.03
CA LEU A 144 -14.04 10.13 -0.88
C LEU A 144 -13.83 8.68 -0.40
N LEU A 145 -13.61 8.48 0.90
CA LEU A 145 -13.38 7.16 1.49
C LEU A 145 -14.58 6.21 1.29
N ALA A 146 -15.80 6.74 1.29
CA ALA A 146 -17.01 5.95 1.04
C ALA A 146 -17.11 5.42 -0.40
N GLU A 147 -16.46 6.06 -1.37
CA GLU A 147 -16.45 5.65 -2.78
C GLU A 147 -15.35 4.62 -3.10
N ILE A 148 -14.31 4.57 -2.26
CA ILE A 148 -13.13 3.72 -2.48
C ILE A 148 -13.47 2.25 -2.20
N LYS A 149 -13.12 1.36 -3.14
CA LYS A 149 -13.23 -0.10 -2.93
C LYS A 149 -11.96 -0.72 -2.34
N LEU A 150 -10.80 -0.22 -2.77
CA LEU A 150 -9.48 -0.68 -2.35
C LEU A 150 -8.60 0.53 -2.05
N LEU A 151 -8.24 0.69 -0.78
CA LEU A 151 -7.32 1.71 -0.30
C LEU A 151 -5.93 1.09 -0.10
N VAL A 152 -4.89 1.77 -0.56
CA VAL A 152 -3.51 1.30 -0.50
C VAL A 152 -2.62 2.37 0.12
N SER A 153 -1.74 1.95 1.01
CA SER A 153 -0.78 2.82 1.71
C SER A 153 0.55 2.10 1.88
N PHE A 154 1.57 2.80 2.40
CA PHE A 154 2.81 2.17 2.83
C PHE A 154 2.97 2.28 4.35
N ASN A 155 3.03 1.14 5.04
CA ASN A 155 3.04 1.05 6.50
C ASN A 155 1.74 1.58 7.18
N GLY A 156 0.68 1.80 6.40
CA GLY A 156 -0.56 2.39 6.91
C GLY A 156 -1.36 1.48 7.83
N ALA A 157 -1.19 0.16 7.75
CA ALA A 157 -1.84 -0.74 8.72
C ALA A 157 -1.33 -0.51 10.15
N SER A 158 -0.09 0.00 10.29
CA SER A 158 0.54 0.27 11.58
C SER A 158 0.46 1.72 12.03
N PHE A 159 0.16 2.66 11.12
CA PHE A 159 0.24 4.10 11.39
C PHE A 159 -0.98 4.85 10.85
N ASP A 160 -1.14 4.95 9.54
CA ASP A 160 -2.14 5.78 8.87
C ASP A 160 -3.56 5.39 9.22
N VAL A 161 -3.91 4.09 9.06
CA VAL A 161 -5.26 3.59 9.31
C VAL A 161 -5.67 3.80 10.78
N PRO A 162 -4.87 3.41 11.80
CA PRO A 162 -5.20 3.73 13.19
C PRO A 162 -5.45 5.23 13.44
N ARG A 163 -4.67 6.12 12.82
CA ARG A 163 -4.85 7.58 12.95
C ARG A 163 -6.16 8.05 12.33
N VAL A 164 -6.49 7.57 11.12
CA VAL A 164 -7.74 7.88 10.43
C VAL A 164 -8.94 7.42 11.25
N LEU A 165 -8.92 6.18 11.76
CA LEU A 165 -10.00 5.64 12.60
C LEU A 165 -10.20 6.46 13.88
N ASP A 166 -9.10 6.83 14.55
CA ASP A 166 -9.12 7.62 15.78
C ASP A 166 -9.62 9.05 15.53
N TYR A 167 -9.07 9.73 14.52
CA TYR A 167 -9.39 11.13 14.18
C TYR A 167 -10.86 11.30 13.80
N PHE A 168 -11.40 10.42 12.93
CA PHE A 168 -12.79 10.51 12.48
C PHE A 168 -13.78 9.75 13.38
N HIS A 169 -13.30 9.11 14.45
CA HIS A 169 -14.11 8.30 15.36
C HIS A 169 -14.93 7.22 14.66
N ILE A 170 -14.36 6.58 13.64
CA ILE A 170 -14.97 5.46 12.91
C ILE A 170 -14.37 4.13 13.38
N PRO A 171 -15.17 3.06 13.53
CA PRO A 171 -14.69 1.80 14.11
C PRO A 171 -13.81 0.99 13.16
N GLU A 172 -14.03 1.13 11.85
CA GLU A 172 -13.30 0.46 10.78
C GLU A 172 -13.40 1.26 9.48
N LEU A 173 -12.53 0.94 8.52
CA LEU A 173 -12.62 1.50 7.17
C LEU A 173 -13.82 0.89 6.43
N PRO A 174 -14.57 1.68 5.63
CA PRO A 174 -15.68 1.17 4.84
C PRO A 174 -15.24 0.35 3.62
N CYS A 175 -13.93 0.28 3.35
CA CYS A 175 -13.33 -0.32 2.17
C CYS A 175 -12.24 -1.35 2.52
N ALA A 176 -11.81 -2.13 1.53
CA ALA A 176 -10.63 -2.97 1.69
C ALA A 176 -9.37 -2.11 1.84
N HIS A 177 -8.41 -2.57 2.63
CA HIS A 177 -7.11 -1.92 2.79
C HIS A 177 -5.97 -2.90 2.56
N LEU A 178 -4.99 -2.49 1.76
CA LEU A 178 -3.74 -3.20 1.56
C LEU A 178 -2.55 -2.31 1.94
N ASP A 179 -1.62 -2.91 2.67
CA ASP A 179 -0.37 -2.24 3.05
C ASP A 179 0.78 -2.75 2.16
N LEU A 180 1.24 -1.86 1.29
CA LEU A 180 2.30 -2.10 0.31
C LEU A 180 3.63 -2.51 0.96
N ARG A 181 3.85 -2.15 2.23
CA ARG A 181 5.01 -2.59 3.01
C ARG A 181 5.13 -4.11 3.00
N TRP A 182 4.02 -4.84 3.11
CA TRP A 182 4.08 -6.30 3.16
C TRP A 182 4.42 -6.91 1.80
N LEU A 183 3.93 -6.33 0.70
CA LEU A 183 4.35 -6.75 -0.63
C LEU A 183 5.86 -6.59 -0.80
N CYS A 184 6.38 -5.41 -0.46
CA CYS A 184 7.82 -5.13 -0.50
C CYS A 184 8.60 -6.10 0.41
N TYR A 185 8.12 -6.32 1.64
CA TYR A 185 8.77 -7.20 2.60
C TYR A 185 8.90 -8.64 2.09
N HIS A 186 7.84 -9.20 1.51
CA HIS A 186 7.86 -10.57 0.97
C HIS A 186 8.71 -10.70 -0.30
N GLN A 187 9.03 -9.59 -0.98
CA GLN A 187 9.94 -9.53 -2.12
C GLN A 187 11.36 -9.08 -1.73
N ALA A 188 11.72 -9.20 -0.45
CA ALA A 188 13.05 -8.84 0.07
C ALA A 188 13.43 -7.34 -0.02
N HIS A 189 12.51 -6.46 -0.42
CA HIS A 189 12.70 -5.00 -0.34
C HIS A 189 12.60 -4.55 1.13
N ARG A 190 13.56 -3.72 1.58
CA ARG A 190 13.68 -3.30 2.99
C ARG A 190 13.89 -1.80 3.08
N GLY A 191 13.33 -1.19 4.12
CA GLY A 191 13.42 0.24 4.38
C GLY A 191 12.05 0.93 4.29
N GLY A 192 12.07 2.26 4.32
CA GLY A 192 10.89 3.08 4.04
C GLY A 192 10.61 3.19 2.54
N LEU A 193 9.42 3.68 2.19
CA LEU A 193 8.95 3.82 0.81
C LEU A 193 10.00 4.48 -0.11
N LYS A 194 10.56 5.61 0.32
CA LYS A 194 11.58 6.37 -0.44
C LYS A 194 12.86 5.58 -0.70
N ALA A 195 13.31 4.81 0.29
CA ALA A 195 14.52 4.00 0.15
C ALA A 195 14.29 2.87 -0.85
N ILE A 196 13.12 2.21 -0.77
CA ILE A 196 12.71 1.14 -1.68
C ILE A 196 12.56 1.69 -3.11
N ALA A 197 11.84 2.79 -3.28
CA ALA A 197 11.67 3.47 -4.57
C ALA A 197 13.02 3.76 -5.23
N ARG A 198 13.99 4.31 -4.49
CA ARG A 198 15.34 4.58 -4.99
C ARG A 198 16.05 3.30 -5.43
N THR A 199 15.93 2.20 -4.69
CA THR A 199 16.53 0.91 -5.10
C THR A 199 15.90 0.33 -6.37
N MET A 200 14.66 0.72 -6.68
CA MET A 200 13.95 0.37 -7.91
C MET A 200 14.21 1.37 -9.06
N GLY A 201 15.06 2.38 -8.86
CA GLY A 201 15.35 3.42 -9.86
C GLY A 201 14.27 4.49 -10.00
N ILE A 202 13.34 4.58 -9.06
CA ILE A 202 12.31 5.62 -9.01
C ILE A 202 12.84 6.80 -8.19
N HIS A 203 12.97 7.95 -8.83
CA HIS A 203 13.43 9.19 -8.21
C HIS A 203 12.30 10.19 -8.13
N ARG A 204 12.18 10.84 -6.97
CA ARG A 204 11.28 11.99 -6.80
C ARG A 204 11.86 13.20 -7.55
N PRO A 205 11.03 14.18 -7.92
CA PRO A 205 11.51 15.47 -8.41
C PRO A 205 12.53 16.12 -7.48
N GLU A 206 13.51 16.80 -8.07
CA GLU A 206 14.69 17.37 -7.38
C GLU A 206 14.31 18.29 -6.21
N ASP A 207 13.25 19.08 -6.38
CA ASP A 207 12.80 20.08 -5.42
C ASP A 207 12.27 19.50 -4.10
N ILE A 208 11.90 18.22 -4.09
CA ILE A 208 11.39 17.51 -2.91
C ILE A 208 12.22 16.26 -2.56
N GLU A 209 13.24 15.93 -3.35
CA GLU A 209 14.01 14.69 -3.16
C GLU A 209 14.67 14.63 -1.78
N SER A 210 15.19 15.76 -1.29
CA SER A 210 15.88 15.87 -0.01
C SER A 210 14.96 15.92 1.21
N LEU A 211 13.65 16.13 1.03
CA LEU A 211 12.72 16.30 2.14
C LEU A 211 12.40 14.96 2.83
N ALA A 212 12.34 15.00 4.16
CA ALA A 212 11.97 13.89 5.04
C ALA A 212 10.70 14.19 5.87
N GLY A 213 10.22 13.21 6.64
CA GLY A 213 8.95 13.35 7.39
C GLY A 213 9.00 14.41 8.50
N ASP A 214 10.17 14.66 9.08
CA ASP A 214 10.36 15.77 10.02
C ASP A 214 10.28 17.14 9.33
N ASP A 215 10.67 17.24 8.06
CA ASP A 215 10.46 18.45 7.27
C ASP A 215 8.97 18.71 7.03
N ALA A 216 8.15 17.68 6.77
CA ALA A 216 6.71 17.83 6.60
C ALA A 216 6.06 18.48 7.85
N ILE A 217 6.44 18.04 9.05
CA ILE A 217 6.01 18.64 10.32
C ILE A 217 6.46 20.10 10.43
N ARG A 218 7.69 20.43 10.00
CA ARG A 218 8.21 21.81 10.02
C ARG A 218 7.46 22.71 9.05
N LEU A 219 7.17 22.23 7.84
CA LEU A 219 6.39 22.93 6.83
C LEU A 219 4.97 23.21 7.34
N TRP A 220 4.31 22.22 7.96
CA TRP A 220 3.00 22.40 8.59
C TRP A 220 3.03 23.53 9.63
N LYS A 221 3.96 23.47 10.58
CA LYS A 221 4.08 24.46 11.66
C LYS A 221 4.39 25.86 11.12
N ALA A 222 5.25 25.96 10.11
CA ALA A 222 5.58 27.22 9.47
C ALA A 222 4.36 27.82 8.75
N TRP A 223 3.61 27.01 8.00
CA TRP A 223 2.36 27.44 7.38
C TRP A 223 1.35 27.95 8.41
N ARG A 224 1.08 27.18 9.48
CA ARG A 224 0.14 27.58 10.53
C ARG A 224 0.51 28.87 11.26
N ARG A 225 1.80 29.19 11.34
CA ARG A 225 2.30 30.41 12.01
C ARG A 225 2.25 31.64 11.09
N THR A 226 2.61 31.46 9.83
CA THR A 226 2.84 32.58 8.89
C THR A 226 1.68 32.82 7.93
N SER A 227 0.81 31.82 7.75
CA SER A 227 -0.19 31.76 6.69
C SER A 227 0.41 31.92 5.28
N ASP A 228 1.73 31.71 5.12
CA ASP A 228 2.39 31.79 3.83
C ASP A 228 2.07 30.52 3.01
N PRO A 229 1.40 30.67 1.85
CA PRO A 229 1.00 29.54 1.02
C PRO A 229 2.18 28.71 0.50
N ALA A 230 3.41 29.25 0.43
CA ALA A 230 4.57 28.51 -0.06
C ALA A 230 4.87 27.27 0.79
N PHE A 231 4.77 27.37 2.12
CA PHE A 231 4.94 26.22 3.03
C PHE A 231 3.88 25.15 2.80
N LYS A 232 2.62 25.56 2.61
CA LYS A 232 1.51 24.64 2.33
C LYS A 232 1.73 23.94 0.99
N THR A 233 2.04 24.68 -0.08
CA THR A 233 2.28 24.10 -1.40
C THR A 233 3.43 23.10 -1.38
N LEU A 234 4.53 23.40 -0.69
CA LEU A 234 5.66 22.47 -0.58
C LEU A 234 5.30 21.22 0.24
N LEU A 235 4.55 21.36 1.34
CA LEU A 235 4.03 20.23 2.11
C LEU A 235 3.10 19.35 1.27
N THR A 236 2.15 19.95 0.55
CA THR A 236 1.22 19.25 -0.34
C THR A 236 1.98 18.48 -1.40
N ARG A 237 2.97 19.11 -2.03
CA ARG A 237 3.78 18.51 -3.09
C ARG A 237 4.63 17.35 -2.56
N TYR A 238 5.15 17.45 -1.35
CA TYR A 238 5.84 16.36 -0.65
C TYR A 238 4.92 15.15 -0.43
N CYS A 239 3.74 15.36 0.17
CA CYS A 239 2.80 14.27 0.49
C CYS A 239 2.22 13.64 -0.79
N ALA A 240 1.90 14.47 -1.78
CA ALA A 240 1.50 14.02 -3.12
C ALA A 240 2.55 13.12 -3.77
N ALA A 241 3.83 13.43 -3.61
CA ALA A 241 4.90 12.62 -4.17
C ALA A 241 5.04 11.27 -3.46
N ASP A 242 4.85 11.22 -2.15
CA ASP A 242 4.86 9.96 -1.40
C ASP A 242 3.65 9.09 -1.79
N VAL A 243 2.48 9.69 -2.06
CA VAL A 243 1.32 9.00 -2.67
C VAL A 243 1.63 8.47 -4.08
N VAL A 244 2.25 9.27 -4.95
CA VAL A 244 2.62 8.87 -6.32
C VAL A 244 3.66 7.74 -6.33
N LEU A 245 4.52 7.65 -5.33
CA LEU A 245 5.45 6.53 -5.20
C LEU A 245 4.74 5.18 -5.03
N LEU A 246 3.55 5.13 -4.41
CA LEU A 246 2.85 3.87 -4.13
C LEU A 246 2.50 3.08 -5.40
N PRO A 247 1.82 3.64 -6.42
CA PRO A 247 1.56 2.93 -7.67
C PRO A 247 2.84 2.59 -8.43
N LEU A 248 3.86 3.48 -8.43
CA LEU A 248 5.13 3.23 -9.13
C LEU A 248 5.92 2.06 -8.52
N VAL A 249 6.06 2.03 -7.19
CA VAL A 249 6.71 0.94 -6.47
C VAL A 249 5.93 -0.36 -6.65
N THR A 250 4.60 -0.29 -6.65
CA THR A 250 3.76 -1.46 -6.91
C THR A 250 4.00 -2.02 -8.31
N GLU A 251 4.08 -1.17 -9.33
CA GLU A 251 4.37 -1.60 -10.70
C GLU A 251 5.71 -2.34 -10.79
N CYS A 252 6.78 -1.75 -10.25
CA CYS A 252 8.10 -2.39 -10.20
C CYS A 252 8.03 -3.74 -9.47
N ALA A 253 7.37 -3.77 -8.32
CA ALA A 253 7.20 -4.99 -7.52
C ALA A 253 6.36 -6.06 -8.24
N LEU A 254 5.41 -5.69 -9.10
CA LEU A 254 4.62 -6.63 -9.89
C LEU A 254 5.38 -7.13 -11.13
N ARG A 255 6.22 -6.29 -11.74
CA ARG A 255 7.11 -6.69 -12.84
C ARG A 255 8.11 -7.77 -12.39
N GLU A 256 8.61 -7.72 -11.16
CA GLU A 256 9.42 -8.79 -10.56
C GLU A 256 8.69 -10.14 -10.46
N LYS A 257 7.35 -10.12 -10.51
CA LYS A 257 6.47 -11.31 -10.58
C LYS A 257 6.03 -11.66 -12.00
N GLU A 258 6.66 -11.07 -13.00
CA GLU A 258 6.28 -11.21 -14.42
C GLU A 258 4.85 -10.74 -14.72
N ILE A 259 4.32 -9.83 -13.88
CA ILE A 259 3.03 -9.18 -14.08
C ILE A 259 3.26 -7.78 -14.63
N PHE A 260 2.79 -7.54 -15.84
CA PHE A 260 2.93 -6.25 -16.53
C PHE A 260 1.58 -5.54 -16.54
N LEU A 261 1.53 -4.35 -15.94
CA LEU A 261 0.34 -3.53 -15.90
C LEU A 261 0.28 -2.66 -17.17
N GLU A 262 -0.80 -2.80 -17.95
CA GLU A 262 -1.03 -1.96 -19.14
C GLU A 262 -1.45 -0.52 -18.77
N CYS A 263 -2.04 -0.34 -17.59
CA CYS A 263 -2.67 0.91 -17.16
C CYS A 263 -1.70 2.03 -16.78
N LEU A 264 -0.41 1.74 -16.59
CA LEU A 264 0.61 2.77 -16.34
C LEU A 264 1.29 3.28 -17.61
N ALA A 265 0.76 2.95 -18.78
CA ALA A 265 1.20 3.51 -20.05
C ALA A 265 0.51 4.88 -20.37
N ALA A 266 0.68 5.90 -19.52
CA ALA A 266 0.47 7.35 -19.81
C ALA A 266 0.63 8.19 -18.51
N PRO A 267 0.73 9.54 -18.61
CA PRO A 267 1.92 10.39 -18.49
C PRO A 267 2.75 10.18 -17.20
N ASP A 268 3.90 10.84 -17.11
CA ASP A 268 4.70 10.90 -15.89
C ASP A 268 3.81 11.29 -14.68
N LEU A 269 3.52 10.37 -13.74
CA LEU A 269 2.68 10.67 -12.56
C LEU A 269 3.21 11.88 -11.76
N TRP A 270 4.49 12.21 -11.89
CA TRP A 270 5.07 13.44 -11.33
C TRP A 270 4.44 14.72 -11.90
N SER A 271 3.83 14.68 -13.09
CA SER A 271 3.12 15.82 -13.68
C SER A 271 1.81 16.14 -12.97
N LEU A 272 1.28 15.22 -12.15
CA LEU A 272 0.08 15.45 -11.35
C LEU A 272 0.37 16.28 -10.10
N LEU A 273 1.65 16.35 -9.70
CA LEU A 273 2.03 17.09 -8.50
C LEU A 273 1.68 18.58 -8.64
N PRO A 274 1.32 19.25 -7.52
CA PRO A 274 1.12 20.70 -7.51
C PRO A 274 2.35 21.42 -8.08
N ALA A 275 2.14 22.62 -8.64
CA ALA A 275 3.23 23.41 -9.20
C ALA A 275 4.39 23.58 -8.21
N HIS A 276 5.61 23.66 -8.77
CA HIS A 276 6.82 23.88 -7.99
C HIS A 276 6.69 25.14 -7.12
N ALA A 277 6.93 24.99 -5.82
CA ALA A 277 7.04 26.10 -4.89
C ALA A 277 8.53 26.35 -4.62
N PRO A 278 9.01 27.61 -4.65
CA PRO A 278 10.35 27.90 -4.14
C PRO A 278 10.44 27.44 -2.68
N VAL A 279 11.56 26.80 -2.30
CA VAL A 279 11.79 26.38 -0.92
C VAL A 279 11.81 27.65 -0.05
N PRO A 280 10.83 27.83 0.86
CA PRO A 280 10.78 29.02 1.69
C PRO A 280 11.93 29.02 2.70
N GLU A 281 12.47 30.21 2.99
CA GLU A 281 13.50 30.34 4.01
C GLU A 281 12.90 30.11 5.41
N PHE A 282 13.44 29.13 6.14
CA PHE A 282 13.14 28.96 7.56
C PHE A 282 13.92 30.03 8.36
N HIS A 283 13.29 31.15 8.67
CA HIS A 283 13.93 32.26 9.39
C HIS A 283 14.21 32.00 10.90
N GLU A 284 14.14 30.76 11.38
CA GLU A 284 14.49 30.39 12.75
C GLU A 284 15.30 29.08 12.81
N GLU A 285 16.37 29.07 13.61
CA GLU A 285 17.09 27.86 14.01
C GLU A 285 16.16 27.01 14.90
N TYR A 286 15.50 26.04 14.28
CA TYR A 286 14.90 24.94 15.04
C TYR A 286 16.05 24.13 15.63
N PRO A 287 16.06 23.82 16.95
CA PRO A 287 17.04 22.89 17.49
C PRO A 287 16.84 21.56 16.77
N SER A 288 17.84 21.16 15.98
CA SER A 288 17.89 19.81 15.44
C SER A 288 17.75 18.83 16.61
N ALA A 289 17.06 17.72 16.44
CA ALA A 289 16.96 16.69 17.48
C ALA A 289 18.34 16.12 17.90
N ALA A 290 19.44 16.54 17.28
CA ALA A 290 20.80 16.22 17.69
C ALA A 290 21.33 17.05 18.87
N SER A 291 20.70 18.16 19.27
CA SER A 291 21.22 19.05 20.33
C SER A 291 20.56 18.91 21.71
N SER A 292 19.59 17.99 21.89
CA SER A 292 18.98 17.70 23.21
C SER A 292 19.57 16.48 23.93
N LEU A 293 20.65 15.87 23.40
CA LEU A 293 21.41 14.82 24.09
C LEU A 293 22.59 15.40 24.89
N SER A 294 22.28 16.31 25.82
CA SER A 294 23.11 16.46 27.01
C SER A 294 22.22 16.83 28.18
N VAL A 295 22.43 16.16 29.31
CA VAL A 295 21.69 16.30 30.59
C VAL A 295 20.42 15.43 30.71
N THR A 296 20.60 14.12 30.77
CA THR A 296 20.35 13.31 31.99
C THR A 296 20.53 11.82 31.67
N ALA A 297 21.65 11.25 32.14
CA ALA A 297 21.79 9.83 32.25
C ALA A 297 20.89 9.32 33.40
N SER A 298 19.85 8.54 33.09
CA SER A 298 19.39 7.38 33.87
C SER A 298 17.95 6.98 33.50
N ARG A 299 17.82 6.08 32.51
CA ARG A 299 17.13 4.78 32.67
C ARG A 299 17.15 4.05 31.32
N ARG A 300 17.78 2.88 31.32
CA ARG A 300 17.79 1.95 30.18
C ARG A 300 16.38 1.38 29.97
N SER A 301 15.79 1.63 28.81
CA SER A 301 14.83 0.72 28.19
C SER A 301 15.00 0.81 26.67
N ARG A 302 15.66 -0.20 26.10
CA ARG A 302 15.80 -0.38 24.66
C ARG A 302 14.42 -0.70 24.08
N LEU A 303 13.81 0.23 23.35
CA LEU A 303 12.73 -0.10 22.42
C LEU A 303 13.36 -0.37 21.05
N LYS A 304 13.47 -1.65 20.71
CA LYS A 304 13.78 -2.11 19.36
C LYS A 304 12.50 -2.06 18.54
N PHE A 305 12.34 -1.05 17.69
CA PHE A 305 11.44 -1.12 16.54
C PHE A 305 12.31 -1.16 15.29
N PHE A 306 12.74 -2.36 14.94
CA PHE A 306 13.16 -2.80 13.61
C PHE A 306 13.40 -4.30 13.74
N ARG A 307 12.39 -5.09 13.41
CA ARG A 307 12.46 -6.45 12.87
C ARG A 307 11.15 -6.72 12.16
#